data_AF-A0A1C2E0H5-F1
#
_entry.id   AF-A0A1C2E0H5-F1
#
_cell.length_a   1.000
_cell.length_b   1.000
_cell.length_c   1.000
_cell.angle_alpha   90.00
_cell.angle_beta   90.00
_cell.angle_gamma   90.00
#
_symmetry.space_group_name_H-M   'P 1'
#
loop_
_entity.id
_entity.type
_entity.pdbx_description
1 polymer ?
#
loop_
_entity_poly.entity_id
_entity_poly.type
_entity_poly.pdbx_seq_one_letter_code
_entity_poly.pdbx_strand_id
1 'polypeptide(L)'
;MNTIELLKAGVRAELNGYSVYFSPSDLPDAVVIPSSWSGFGVHHASSVWVPKEWDTFSSVLPTVDKWLKQCVVGTAVAVSDKVYLVYIYREDNELGLYLGGSPVSGEVATLDVFRRAPMFERFYTNLHNGFCFYIDSSMGPSAIEDFVSIDDLIDDEPIAIPDMTGFFSNGAGDYITVVNGIDCPEFYIWWHEQQSQPETDIDVWAVIDAWMGIFLENADSNEDVIGIDL
;
A
#
# COMPACT_ATOMS: atom_id res chain seq x y z
N MET A 1 20.17 -12.75 21.18
CA MET A 1 20.02 -12.46 19.73
C MET A 1 19.64 -10.99 19.63
N ASN A 2 20.26 -10.20 18.75
CA ASN A 2 19.94 -8.78 18.60
C ASN A 2 18.46 -8.61 18.19
N THR A 3 17.72 -7.67 18.78
CA THR A 3 16.31 -7.36 18.48
C THR A 3 16.07 -7.18 16.97
N ILE A 4 17.00 -6.53 16.26
CA ILE A 4 16.92 -6.37 14.80
C ILE A 4 17.04 -7.71 14.07
N GLU A 5 17.89 -8.62 14.54
CA GLU A 5 18.06 -9.93 13.90
C GLU A 5 16.84 -10.83 14.12
N LEU A 6 16.15 -10.69 15.26
CA LEU A 6 14.86 -11.34 15.48
C LEU A 6 13.78 -10.77 14.55
N LEU A 7 13.73 -9.44 14.38
CA LEU A 7 12.82 -8.79 13.44
C LEU A 7 13.04 -9.28 12.00
N LYS A 8 14.29 -9.25 11.53
CA LYS A 8 14.66 -9.74 10.19
C LYS A 8 14.30 -11.22 9.99
N ALA A 9 14.49 -12.05 11.02
CA ALA A 9 14.10 -13.45 10.97
C ALA A 9 12.58 -13.61 10.87
N GLY A 10 11.81 -12.83 11.62
CA GLY A 10 10.34 -12.79 11.54
C GLY A 10 9.84 -12.40 10.16
N VAL A 11 10.36 -11.30 9.59
CA VAL A 11 9.98 -10.84 8.23
C VAL A 11 10.24 -11.91 7.17
N ARG A 12 11.37 -12.63 7.26
CA ARG A 12 11.66 -13.75 6.34
C ARG A 12 10.73 -14.94 6.54
N ALA A 13 10.23 -15.16 7.76
CA ALA A 13 9.30 -16.23 8.05
C ALA A 13 7.90 -15.92 7.49
N GLU A 14 7.42 -14.69 7.66
CA GLU A 14 6.13 -14.24 7.11
C GLU A 14 6.15 -14.20 5.57
N LEU A 15 7.22 -13.66 4.98
CA LEU A 15 7.39 -13.61 3.53
C LEU A 15 7.99 -14.90 2.97
N ASN A 16 7.48 -16.05 3.41
CA ASN A 16 7.90 -17.34 2.88
C ASN A 16 7.60 -17.42 1.38
N GLY A 17 8.61 -17.77 0.57
CA GLY A 17 8.53 -17.75 -0.89
C GLY A 17 9.16 -16.51 -1.53
N TYR A 18 9.52 -15.49 -0.74
CA TYR A 18 10.29 -14.33 -1.20
C TYR A 18 11.77 -14.44 -0.83
N SER A 19 12.62 -13.87 -1.68
CA SER A 19 13.98 -13.50 -1.28
C SER A 19 13.96 -12.11 -0.66
N VAL A 20 14.27 -12.00 0.65
CA VAL A 20 14.16 -10.75 1.41
C VAL A 20 15.54 -10.19 1.79
N TYR A 21 15.74 -8.92 1.47
CA TYR A 21 16.98 -8.17 1.67
C TYR A 21 16.73 -6.95 2.56
N PHE A 22 17.67 -6.61 3.44
CA PHE A 22 17.53 -5.54 4.43
C PHE A 22 18.58 -4.44 4.31
N SER A 23 19.36 -4.46 3.22
CA SER A 23 20.35 -3.46 2.86
C SER A 23 20.62 -3.53 1.35
N PRO A 24 20.90 -2.40 0.66
CA PRO A 24 21.30 -2.41 -0.73
C PRO A 24 22.56 -3.24 -1.00
N SER A 25 23.45 -3.37 0.00
CA SER A 25 24.67 -4.20 -0.10
C SER A 25 24.38 -5.69 -0.23
N ASP A 26 23.18 -6.12 0.16
CA ASP A 26 22.79 -7.52 0.20
C ASP A 26 22.08 -7.94 -1.09
N LEU A 27 21.75 -6.99 -1.97
CA LEU A 27 21.07 -7.25 -3.23
C LEU A 27 22.00 -7.95 -4.23
N PRO A 28 21.56 -9.06 -4.85
CA PRO A 28 22.26 -9.64 -5.99
C PRO A 28 22.30 -8.65 -7.16
N ASP A 29 23.40 -8.66 -7.94
CA ASP A 29 23.57 -7.77 -9.12
C ASP A 29 22.42 -7.87 -10.15
N ALA A 30 21.73 -9.01 -10.19
CA ALA A 30 20.61 -9.26 -11.10
C ALA A 30 19.29 -8.62 -10.64
N VAL A 31 19.16 -8.24 -9.36
CA VAL A 31 17.95 -7.62 -8.82
C VAL A 31 18.01 -6.12 -9.09
N VAL A 32 17.11 -5.64 -9.93
CA VAL A 32 16.95 -4.21 -10.21
C VAL A 32 15.83 -3.67 -9.34
N ILE A 33 16.14 -2.63 -8.57
CA ILE A 33 15.16 -1.88 -7.79
C ILE A 33 15.02 -0.44 -8.33
N PRO A 34 13.87 0.22 -8.11
CA PRO A 34 13.73 1.65 -8.36
C PRO A 34 14.82 2.47 -7.67
N SER A 35 15.33 3.51 -8.33
CA SER A 35 16.34 4.39 -7.76
C SER A 35 15.84 5.13 -6.51
N SER A 36 14.54 5.41 -6.44
CA SER A 36 13.88 5.97 -5.25
C SER A 36 13.96 5.03 -4.04
N TRP A 37 14.26 3.75 -4.23
CA TRP A 37 14.35 2.75 -3.16
C TRP A 37 15.77 2.56 -2.61
N SER A 38 16.77 3.30 -3.10
CA SER A 38 18.19 3.05 -2.78
C SER A 38 18.57 3.16 -1.31
N GLY A 39 17.71 3.75 -0.46
CA GLY A 39 17.95 3.90 0.97
C GLY A 39 17.28 2.86 1.86
N PHE A 40 16.64 1.83 1.29
CA PHE A 40 15.90 0.85 2.09
C PHE A 40 16.78 0.15 3.13
N GLY A 41 16.18 -0.23 4.26
CA GLY A 41 16.86 -1.04 5.25
C GLY A 41 16.28 -0.95 6.66
N VAL A 42 16.82 -1.80 7.53
CA VAL A 42 16.52 -1.83 8.97
C VAL A 42 17.80 -1.45 9.71
N HIS A 43 17.83 -0.27 10.31
CA HIS A 43 19.02 0.29 10.96
C HIS A 43 18.70 0.74 12.39
N HIS A 44 19.70 0.72 13.28
CA HIS A 44 19.63 1.37 14.61
C HIS A 44 19.72 2.92 14.52
N ALA A 45 19.22 3.50 13.43
CA ALA A 45 19.30 4.93 13.19
C ALA A 45 18.15 5.65 13.90
N SER A 46 18.35 6.93 14.23
CA SER A 46 17.32 7.81 14.80
C SER A 46 16.16 8.11 13.85
N SER A 47 16.20 7.62 12.61
CA SER A 47 15.18 7.84 11.59
C SER A 47 15.13 6.66 10.65
N VAL A 48 13.93 6.11 10.46
CA VAL A 48 13.67 5.09 9.46
C VAL A 48 13.66 5.73 8.07
N TRP A 49 14.27 5.04 7.11
CA TRP A 49 14.21 5.47 5.73
C TRP A 49 12.93 4.97 5.07
N VAL A 50 12.20 5.89 4.44
CA VAL A 50 11.08 5.64 3.53
C VAL A 50 11.27 6.51 2.27
N PRO A 51 10.67 6.15 1.12
CA PRO A 51 10.72 6.96 -0.09
C PRO A 51 10.21 8.39 0.16
N LYS A 52 10.96 9.40 -0.28
CA LYS A 52 10.57 10.82 -0.17
C LYS A 52 9.30 11.14 -0.97
N GLU A 53 8.95 10.30 -1.94
CA GLU A 53 7.77 10.46 -2.79
C GLU A 53 6.48 10.48 -1.95
N TRP A 54 6.47 9.87 -0.76
CA TRP A 54 5.40 9.98 0.24
C TRP A 54 5.08 11.42 0.65
N ASP A 55 6.05 12.35 0.62
CA ASP A 55 5.82 13.77 0.95
C ASP A 55 4.72 14.38 0.06
N THR A 56 4.61 13.91 -1.19
CA THR A 56 3.57 14.34 -2.15
C THR A 56 2.15 14.05 -1.65
N PHE A 57 2.00 13.00 -0.83
CA PHE A 57 0.70 12.50 -0.35
C PHE A 57 0.40 12.88 1.09
N SER A 58 1.38 13.42 1.83
CA SER A 58 1.23 13.74 3.26
C SER A 58 0.03 14.63 3.61
N SER A 59 -0.41 15.53 2.72
CA SER A 59 -1.58 16.38 2.95
C SER A 59 -2.91 15.67 2.73
N VAL A 60 -2.94 14.60 1.94
CA VAL A 60 -4.15 13.84 1.58
C VAL A 60 -4.23 12.49 2.30
N LEU A 61 -3.11 12.00 2.82
CA LEU A 61 -3.00 10.81 3.66
C LEU A 61 -2.29 11.13 5.00
N PRO A 62 -2.79 12.09 5.81
CA PRO A 62 -2.09 12.52 7.02
C PRO A 62 -1.95 11.42 8.08
N THR A 63 -2.88 10.47 8.15
CA THR A 63 -2.80 9.36 9.11
C THR A 63 -1.74 8.36 8.68
N VAL A 64 -1.67 8.02 7.39
CA VAL A 64 -0.60 7.17 6.83
C VAL A 64 0.76 7.83 6.96
N ASP A 65 0.88 9.15 6.69
CA ASP A 65 2.13 9.90 6.86
C ASP A 65 2.63 9.86 8.32
N LYS A 66 1.71 10.01 9.29
CA LYS A 66 2.03 9.89 10.70
C LYS A 66 2.52 8.48 11.03
N TRP A 67 1.83 7.45 10.57
CA TRP A 67 2.22 6.05 10.78
C TRP A 67 3.60 5.73 10.17
N LEU A 68 3.89 6.19 8.94
CA LEU A 68 5.20 6.03 8.30
C LEU A 68 6.34 6.61 9.15
N LYS A 69 6.10 7.76 9.80
CA LYS A 69 7.10 8.46 10.61
C LYS A 69 7.25 7.87 12.02
N GLN A 70 6.16 7.40 12.60
CA GLN A 70 6.09 7.07 14.03
C GLN A 70 6.02 5.58 14.33
N CYS A 71 5.64 4.73 13.36
CA CYS A 71 5.36 3.31 13.62
C CYS A 71 6.19 2.37 12.75
N VAL A 72 6.51 2.76 11.51
CA VAL A 72 7.41 1.96 10.67
C VAL A 72 8.79 1.91 11.32
N VAL A 73 9.33 0.70 11.48
CA VAL A 73 10.62 0.42 12.15
C VAL A 73 11.75 0.18 11.15
N GLY A 74 11.43 -0.02 9.89
CA GLY A 74 12.40 -0.24 8.82
C GLY A 74 11.74 -0.64 7.52
N THR A 75 12.56 -0.70 6.47
CA THR A 75 12.14 -1.19 5.16
C THR A 75 13.01 -2.36 4.70
N ALA A 76 12.46 -3.19 3.83
CA ALA A 76 13.17 -4.29 3.19
C ALA A 76 12.77 -4.38 1.71
N VAL A 77 13.56 -5.08 0.91
CA VAL A 77 13.19 -5.47 -0.45
C VAL A 77 12.84 -6.94 -0.45
N ALA A 78 11.63 -7.27 -0.90
CA ALA A 78 11.20 -8.64 -1.13
C ALA A 78 11.08 -8.92 -2.64
N VAL A 79 11.65 -10.03 -3.08
CA VAL A 79 11.69 -10.43 -4.49
C VAL A 79 11.04 -11.81 -4.67
N SER A 80 10.04 -11.86 -5.53
CA SER A 80 9.40 -13.07 -6.06
C SER A 80 9.45 -13.04 -7.59
N ASP A 81 8.29 -13.16 -8.23
CA ASP A 81 8.02 -12.77 -9.62
C ASP A 81 8.14 -11.25 -9.84
N LYS A 82 7.87 -10.46 -8.79
CA LYS A 82 7.96 -8.99 -8.76
C LYS A 82 8.83 -8.53 -7.59
N VAL A 83 9.14 -7.23 -7.59
CA VAL A 83 9.92 -6.58 -6.53
C VAL A 83 9.02 -5.66 -5.72
N TYR A 84 9.07 -5.81 -4.41
CA TYR A 84 8.30 -5.04 -3.45
C TYR A 84 9.21 -4.34 -2.44
N LEU A 85 8.85 -3.11 -2.07
CA LEU A 85 9.37 -2.44 -0.89
C LEU A 85 8.44 -2.80 0.28
N VAL A 86 9.01 -3.48 1.27
CA VAL A 86 8.29 -3.93 2.46
C VAL A 86 8.44 -2.86 3.53
N TYR A 87 7.33 -2.45 4.11
CA TYR A 87 7.25 -1.54 5.24
C TYR A 87 6.98 -2.36 6.48
N ILE A 88 7.94 -2.37 7.40
CA ILE A 88 7.93 -3.23 8.57
C ILE A 88 7.45 -2.39 9.75
N TYR A 89 6.42 -2.86 10.44
CA TYR A 89 5.91 -2.24 11.66
C TYR A 89 5.48 -3.33 12.65
N ARG A 90 4.96 -2.93 13.80
CA ARG A 90 4.34 -3.84 14.76
C ARG A 90 2.99 -3.33 15.20
N GLU A 91 2.14 -4.25 15.59
CA GLU A 91 0.83 -3.98 16.19
C GLU A 91 0.68 -4.95 17.36
N ASP A 92 0.47 -4.44 18.57
CA ASP A 92 0.44 -5.24 19.79
C ASP A 92 1.64 -6.20 19.94
N ASN A 93 2.84 -5.78 19.52
CA ASN A 93 4.08 -6.55 19.41
C ASN A 93 4.12 -7.65 18.34
N GLU A 94 3.05 -7.84 17.58
CA GLU A 94 3.02 -8.74 16.43
C GLU A 94 3.61 -8.06 15.19
N LEU A 95 4.10 -8.84 14.23
CA LEU A 95 4.76 -8.31 13.04
C LEU A 95 3.70 -7.93 11.99
N GLY A 96 3.67 -6.65 11.62
CA GLY A 96 2.86 -6.15 10.52
C GLY A 96 3.72 -5.79 9.31
N LEU A 97 3.22 -6.07 8.10
CA LEU A 97 3.90 -5.75 6.84
C LEU A 97 2.95 -5.12 5.82
N TYR A 98 3.39 -4.01 5.23
CA TYR A 98 2.83 -3.48 4.00
C TYR A 98 3.77 -3.71 2.83
N LEU A 99 3.23 -4.03 1.66
CA LEU A 99 3.99 -4.24 0.43
C LEU A 99 3.67 -3.14 -0.58
N GLY A 100 4.68 -2.32 -0.91
CA GLY A 100 4.63 -1.36 -2.01
C GLY A 100 5.26 -1.93 -3.27
N GLY A 101 4.49 -2.12 -4.34
CA GLY A 101 5.01 -2.63 -5.62
C GLY A 101 5.93 -1.63 -6.31
N SER A 102 6.84 -2.11 -7.17
CA SER A 102 7.69 -1.22 -7.99
C SER A 102 6.83 -0.26 -8.82
N PRO A 103 7.13 1.05 -8.84
CA PRO A 103 6.38 2.00 -9.66
C PRO A 103 6.29 1.56 -11.12
N VAL A 104 5.13 1.82 -11.73
CA VAL A 104 4.91 1.49 -13.14
C VAL A 104 5.60 2.51 -14.04
N SER A 105 6.17 2.03 -15.14
CA SER A 105 6.70 2.86 -16.21
C SER A 105 5.99 2.51 -17.53
N GLY A 106 5.88 3.48 -18.44
CA GLY A 106 5.32 3.25 -19.79
C GLY A 106 3.81 3.50 -19.91
N GLU A 107 3.16 2.78 -20.84
CA GLU A 107 1.78 3.02 -21.34
C GLU A 107 0.65 2.77 -20.33
N VAL A 108 0.97 2.36 -19.10
CA VAL A 108 0.01 2.13 -18.01
C VAL A 108 -0.72 3.42 -17.60
N ALA A 109 -0.15 4.59 -17.92
CA ALA A 109 -0.76 5.93 -17.80
C ALA A 109 -2.09 6.12 -18.58
N THR A 110 -2.53 5.11 -19.34
CA THR A 110 -3.77 5.17 -20.12
C THR A 110 -5.02 4.65 -19.39
N LEU A 111 -4.91 4.11 -18.17
CA LEU A 111 -6.07 3.72 -17.38
C LEU A 111 -6.95 4.93 -17.05
N ASP A 112 -8.26 4.73 -17.04
CA ASP A 112 -9.24 5.81 -16.85
C ASP A 112 -9.04 6.53 -15.50
N VAL A 113 -8.66 5.81 -14.43
CA VAL A 113 -8.29 6.39 -13.13
C VAL A 113 -7.11 7.36 -13.24
N PHE A 114 -6.09 7.07 -14.06
CA PHE A 114 -4.89 7.89 -14.16
C PHE A 114 -5.06 9.11 -15.04
N ARG A 115 -5.77 8.96 -16.17
CA ARG A 115 -6.07 10.11 -17.04
C ARG A 115 -6.80 11.23 -16.31
N ARG A 116 -7.62 10.84 -15.33
CA ARG A 116 -8.60 11.74 -14.72
C ARG A 116 -8.25 12.14 -13.30
N ALA A 117 -7.46 11.34 -12.57
CA ALA A 117 -6.97 11.68 -11.24
C ALA A 117 -5.42 11.64 -11.15
N PRO A 118 -4.75 12.77 -11.46
CA PRO A 118 -3.29 12.85 -11.57
C PRO A 118 -2.53 12.49 -10.28
N MET A 119 -3.16 12.62 -9.11
CA MET A 119 -2.53 12.19 -7.85
C MET A 119 -2.41 10.67 -7.77
N PHE A 120 -3.40 9.92 -8.25
CA PHE A 120 -3.28 8.47 -8.38
C PHE A 120 -2.22 8.12 -9.42
N GLU A 121 -2.22 8.76 -10.60
CA GLU A 121 -1.14 8.54 -11.59
C GLU A 121 0.25 8.71 -10.95
N ARG A 122 0.46 9.77 -10.17
CA ARG A 122 1.72 10.00 -9.43
C ARG A 122 2.00 8.92 -8.39
N PHE A 123 0.98 8.40 -7.72
CA PHE A 123 1.13 7.32 -6.75
C PHE A 123 1.71 6.09 -7.46
N TYR A 124 1.10 5.67 -8.56
CA TYR A 124 1.49 4.47 -9.28
C TYR A 124 2.81 4.62 -10.06
N THR A 125 3.10 5.80 -10.59
CA THR A 125 4.29 6.03 -11.45
C THR A 125 5.53 6.47 -10.69
N ASN A 126 5.39 7.10 -9.51
CA ASN A 126 6.53 7.60 -8.75
C ASN A 126 6.72 6.89 -7.41
N LEU A 127 5.65 6.46 -6.75
CA LEU A 127 5.72 5.93 -5.40
C LEU A 127 5.65 4.40 -5.39
N HIS A 128 4.50 3.81 -5.72
CA HIS A 128 4.28 2.36 -5.72
C HIS A 128 3.19 1.90 -6.69
N ASN A 129 3.41 0.78 -7.38
CA ASN A 129 2.32 0.04 -8.01
C ASN A 129 1.57 -0.77 -6.94
N GLY A 130 0.57 -0.13 -6.33
CA GLY A 130 -0.15 -0.68 -5.19
C GLY A 130 0.65 -0.61 -3.88
N PHE A 131 -0.06 -0.55 -2.76
CA PHE A 131 0.48 -0.48 -1.42
C PHE A 131 -0.52 -1.11 -0.45
N CYS A 132 -0.37 -2.39 -0.14
CA CYS A 132 -1.39 -3.15 0.59
C CYS A 132 -0.81 -3.91 1.78
N PHE A 133 -1.68 -4.25 2.72
CA PHE A 133 -1.36 -5.18 3.80
C PHE A 133 -1.09 -6.58 3.23
N TYR A 134 0.00 -7.22 3.67
CA TYR A 134 0.57 -8.35 2.95
C TYR A 134 -0.29 -9.63 2.95
N ILE A 135 -1.20 -9.80 3.92
CA ILE A 135 -1.95 -11.06 4.11
C ILE A 135 -3.01 -11.24 3.04
N ASP A 136 -3.76 -10.18 2.73
CA ASP A 136 -4.94 -10.23 1.88
C ASP A 136 -4.93 -9.19 0.76
N SER A 137 -3.81 -8.47 0.60
CA SER A 137 -3.66 -7.40 -0.39
C SER A 137 -4.74 -6.33 -0.29
N SER A 138 -5.15 -5.99 0.94
CA SER A 138 -6.18 -4.98 1.24
C SER A 138 -5.64 -3.76 2.00
N MET A 139 -6.56 -2.90 2.46
CA MET A 139 -6.29 -1.72 3.29
C MET A 139 -5.24 -0.80 2.66
N GLY A 140 -5.37 -0.59 1.36
CA GLY A 140 -4.47 0.25 0.59
C GLY A 140 -4.77 0.16 -0.91
N PRO A 141 -4.25 1.08 -1.74
CA PRO A 141 -4.44 1.03 -3.18
C PRO A 141 -3.89 -0.28 -3.75
N SER A 142 -4.69 -1.04 -4.49
CA SER A 142 -4.31 -2.31 -5.10
C SER A 142 -3.26 -2.12 -6.20
N ALA A 143 -2.48 -3.14 -6.53
CA ALA A 143 -1.69 -3.08 -7.75
C ALA A 143 -2.62 -3.03 -8.98
N ILE A 144 -2.17 -2.44 -10.07
CA ILE A 144 -3.00 -2.21 -11.26
C ILE A 144 -3.54 -3.51 -11.87
N GLU A 145 -2.70 -4.53 -11.87
CA GLU A 145 -3.03 -5.89 -12.30
C GLU A 145 -4.10 -6.58 -11.43
N ASP A 146 -4.33 -6.06 -10.23
CA ASP A 146 -5.27 -6.59 -9.24
C ASP A 146 -6.55 -5.74 -9.16
N PHE A 147 -6.71 -4.76 -10.07
CA PHE A 147 -7.98 -4.05 -10.19
C PHE A 147 -9.09 -5.01 -10.60
N VAL A 148 -10.25 -4.84 -9.98
CA VAL A 148 -11.39 -5.76 -10.14
C VAL A 148 -12.55 -5.06 -10.80
N SER A 149 -13.25 -5.74 -11.71
CA SER A 149 -14.56 -5.29 -12.17
C SER A 149 -15.57 -5.51 -11.05
N ILE A 150 -16.35 -4.49 -10.70
CA ILE A 150 -17.38 -4.64 -9.67
C ILE A 150 -18.49 -5.59 -10.12
N ASP A 151 -18.77 -5.65 -11.44
CA ASP A 151 -19.74 -6.60 -11.99
C ASP A 151 -19.37 -8.07 -11.70
N ASP A 152 -18.07 -8.38 -11.56
CA ASP A 152 -17.59 -9.73 -11.25
C ASP A 152 -17.79 -10.10 -9.76
N LEU A 153 -18.12 -9.12 -8.91
CA LEU A 153 -18.29 -9.29 -7.46
C LEU A 153 -19.75 -9.28 -6.99
N ILE A 154 -20.70 -9.00 -7.89
CA ILE A 154 -22.14 -8.98 -7.56
C ILE A 154 -22.65 -10.41 -7.40
N ASP A 155 -23.26 -10.71 -6.26
CA ASP A 155 -23.75 -12.07 -5.93
C ASP A 155 -25.11 -12.38 -6.57
N ASP A 156 -25.96 -11.36 -6.73
CA ASP A 156 -27.37 -11.47 -7.11
C ASP A 156 -27.64 -11.10 -8.57
N GLU A 157 -28.90 -11.28 -9.01
CA GLU A 157 -29.39 -10.89 -10.34
C GLU A 157 -28.91 -9.48 -10.76
N PRO A 158 -28.72 -9.23 -12.08
CA PRO A 158 -28.06 -8.02 -12.57
C PRO A 158 -28.61 -6.75 -11.94
N ILE A 159 -27.78 -6.13 -11.11
CA ILE A 159 -28.07 -4.88 -10.46
C ILE A 159 -27.68 -3.75 -11.42
N ALA A 160 -28.58 -2.80 -11.62
CA ALA A 160 -28.29 -1.63 -12.47
C ALA A 160 -27.38 -0.64 -11.72
N ILE A 161 -26.08 -0.89 -11.73
CA ILE A 161 -25.03 0.05 -11.32
C ILE A 161 -24.19 0.50 -12.52
N PRO A 162 -23.46 1.62 -12.43
CA PRO A 162 -22.48 1.98 -13.46
C PRO A 162 -21.38 0.93 -13.59
N ASP A 163 -20.80 0.83 -14.78
CA ASP A 163 -19.56 0.07 -15.00
C ASP A 163 -18.44 0.71 -14.16
N MET A 164 -17.88 -0.07 -13.24
CA MET A 164 -16.95 0.41 -12.23
C MET A 164 -15.80 -0.56 -12.03
N THR A 165 -14.61 0.01 -11.82
CA THR A 165 -13.40 -0.73 -11.47
C THR A 165 -13.01 -0.44 -10.02
N GLY A 166 -12.94 -1.47 -9.18
CA GLY A 166 -12.39 -1.40 -7.83
C GLY A 166 -10.86 -1.35 -7.85
N PHE A 167 -10.27 -0.38 -7.15
CA PHE A 167 -8.81 -0.19 -7.08
C PHE A 167 -8.28 -0.13 -5.65
N PHE A 168 -9.15 -0.26 -4.66
CA PHE A 168 -8.82 -0.35 -3.25
C PHE A 168 -9.88 -1.26 -2.60
N SER A 169 -9.45 -2.22 -1.78
CA SER A 169 -10.34 -3.01 -0.92
C SER A 169 -10.08 -2.71 0.55
N ASN A 170 -11.14 -2.64 1.35
CA ASN A 170 -11.00 -2.56 2.82
C ASN A 170 -10.75 -3.92 3.50
N GLY A 171 -10.60 -5.02 2.75
CA GLY A 171 -10.38 -6.36 3.31
C GLY A 171 -11.63 -7.01 3.92
N ALA A 172 -12.72 -6.26 4.05
CA ALA A 172 -14.01 -6.73 4.55
C ALA A 172 -15.09 -6.84 3.44
N GLY A 173 -14.70 -6.71 2.17
CA GLY A 173 -15.57 -6.86 1.01
C GLY A 173 -15.98 -5.55 0.34
N ASP A 174 -15.68 -4.39 0.95
CA ASP A 174 -16.01 -3.10 0.33
C ASP A 174 -14.85 -2.54 -0.48
N TYR A 175 -15.19 -1.76 -1.50
CA TYR A 175 -14.24 -1.24 -2.46
C TYR A 175 -14.41 0.25 -2.68
N ILE A 176 -13.29 0.94 -2.91
CA ILE A 176 -13.30 2.24 -3.56
C ILE A 176 -13.13 1.99 -5.05
N THR A 177 -13.99 2.62 -5.83
CA THR A 177 -14.13 2.34 -7.26
C THR A 177 -13.98 3.60 -8.08
N VAL A 178 -13.62 3.44 -9.35
CA VAL A 178 -13.71 4.48 -10.37
C VAL A 178 -14.79 4.09 -11.38
N VAL A 179 -15.64 5.04 -11.75
CA VAL A 179 -16.64 4.83 -12.82
C VAL A 179 -15.95 4.89 -14.18
N ASN A 180 -16.18 3.87 -15.00
CA ASN A 180 -15.59 3.72 -16.32
C ASN A 180 -16.36 4.56 -17.38
N GLY A 181 -15.66 5.03 -18.42
CA GLY A 181 -16.33 5.58 -19.61
C GLY A 181 -16.96 6.99 -19.50
N ILE A 182 -16.74 7.72 -18.41
CA ILE A 182 -17.25 9.08 -18.18
C ILE A 182 -16.15 10.14 -18.25
N ASP A 183 -16.38 11.33 -18.81
CA ASP A 183 -15.28 12.30 -19.07
C ASP A 183 -14.58 12.86 -17.82
N CYS A 184 -15.20 12.81 -16.65
CA CYS A 184 -14.66 13.25 -15.35
C CYS A 184 -14.49 12.04 -14.42
N PRO A 185 -13.48 12.01 -13.53
CA PRO A 185 -13.36 10.91 -12.58
C PRO A 185 -14.48 11.02 -11.54
N GLU A 186 -15.31 9.98 -11.44
CA GLU A 186 -16.22 9.80 -10.32
C GLU A 186 -15.76 8.57 -9.54
N PHE A 187 -15.58 8.77 -8.23
CA PHE A 187 -15.18 7.74 -7.30
C PHE A 187 -16.34 7.40 -6.41
N TYR A 188 -16.69 6.12 -6.32
CA TYR A 188 -17.74 5.65 -5.42
C TYR A 188 -17.16 4.71 -4.37
N ILE A 189 -17.89 4.55 -3.25
CA ILE A 189 -17.71 3.39 -2.39
C ILE A 189 -18.74 2.36 -2.82
N TRP A 190 -18.29 1.18 -3.22
CA TRP A 190 -19.16 0.04 -3.42
C TRP A 190 -19.17 -0.80 -2.14
N TRP A 191 -20.37 -0.96 -1.58
CA TRP A 191 -20.62 -1.70 -0.35
C TRP A 191 -21.12 -3.10 -0.68
N HIS A 192 -20.44 -4.14 -0.20
CA HIS A 192 -20.87 -5.52 -0.50
C HIS A 192 -22.24 -5.85 0.11
N GLU A 193 -22.59 -5.22 1.25
CA GLU A 193 -23.91 -5.36 1.90
C GLU A 193 -25.00 -4.49 1.25
N GLN A 194 -24.64 -3.55 0.37
CA GLN A 194 -25.57 -2.64 -0.30
C GLN A 194 -25.20 -2.45 -1.78
N GLN A 195 -25.00 -3.56 -2.49
CA GLN A 195 -24.43 -3.62 -3.84
C GLN A 195 -25.13 -2.72 -4.88
N SER A 196 -26.43 -2.44 -4.70
CA SER A 196 -27.24 -1.64 -5.62
C SER A 196 -27.23 -0.14 -5.37
N GLN A 197 -26.58 0.32 -4.31
CA GLN A 197 -26.52 1.75 -3.96
C GLN A 197 -25.10 2.12 -3.56
N PRO A 198 -24.15 2.19 -4.53
CA PRO A 198 -22.83 2.74 -4.26
C PRO A 198 -22.94 4.15 -3.71
N GLU A 199 -22.08 4.49 -2.76
CA GLU A 199 -22.00 5.83 -2.19
C GLU A 199 -21.24 6.76 -3.14
N THR A 200 -21.85 7.89 -3.47
CA THR A 200 -21.32 8.89 -4.42
C THR A 200 -20.82 10.13 -3.69
N ASP A 201 -20.25 11.09 -4.42
CA ASP A 201 -19.80 12.39 -3.90
C ASP A 201 -18.79 12.29 -2.74
N ILE A 202 -17.95 11.24 -2.76
CA ILE A 202 -16.96 11.01 -1.71
C ILE A 202 -15.69 11.84 -1.94
N ASP A 203 -15.03 12.22 -0.84
CA ASP A 203 -13.62 12.59 -0.89
C ASP A 203 -12.78 11.31 -0.81
N VAL A 204 -12.39 10.81 -1.99
CA VAL A 204 -11.70 9.53 -2.15
C VAL A 204 -10.44 9.42 -1.28
N TRP A 205 -9.66 10.49 -1.13
CA TRP A 205 -8.43 10.45 -0.34
C TRP A 205 -8.73 10.45 1.15
N ALA A 206 -9.75 11.20 1.59
CA ALA A 206 -10.19 11.16 2.97
C ALA A 206 -10.72 9.78 3.37
N VAL A 207 -11.42 9.08 2.46
CA VAL A 207 -11.89 7.70 2.69
C VAL A 207 -10.71 6.74 2.79
N ILE A 208 -9.74 6.82 1.87
CA ILE A 208 -8.52 5.99 1.91
C ILE A 208 -7.78 6.20 3.23
N ASP A 209 -7.50 7.45 3.61
CA ASP A 209 -6.77 7.76 4.85
C ASP A 209 -7.54 7.29 6.09
N ALA A 210 -8.86 7.41 6.10
CA ALA A 210 -9.68 6.96 7.22
C ALA A 210 -9.68 5.44 7.37
N TRP A 211 -9.88 4.69 6.28
CA TRP A 211 -9.90 3.22 6.32
C TRP A 211 -8.54 2.64 6.68
N MET A 212 -7.46 3.14 6.04
CA MET A 212 -6.10 2.75 6.42
C MET A 212 -5.77 3.19 7.84
N GLY A 213 -6.25 4.36 8.26
CA GLY A 213 -6.02 4.91 9.60
C GLY A 213 -6.65 4.07 10.71
N ILE A 214 -7.89 3.59 10.51
CA ILE A 214 -8.56 2.65 11.42
C ILE A 214 -7.76 1.35 11.50
N PHE A 215 -7.34 0.81 10.35
CA PHE A 215 -6.55 -0.42 10.33
C PHE A 215 -5.21 -0.28 11.07
N LEU A 216 -4.57 0.88 10.99
CA LEU A 216 -3.25 1.15 11.55
C LEU A 216 -3.29 1.77 12.96
N GLU A 217 -4.46 1.91 13.58
CA GLU A 217 -4.63 2.71 14.80
C GLU A 217 -3.87 2.16 16.02
N ASN A 218 -3.66 0.84 16.06
CA ASN A 218 -2.98 0.14 17.14
C ASN A 218 -1.50 -0.16 16.83
N ALA A 219 -0.96 0.42 15.75
CA ALA A 219 0.45 0.24 15.42
C ALA A 219 1.37 0.78 16.53
N ASP A 220 2.31 -0.05 16.97
CA ASP A 220 3.29 0.29 17.99
C ASP A 220 4.18 1.44 17.52
N SER A 221 4.66 2.25 18.47
CA SER A 221 5.67 3.27 18.20
C SER A 221 7.00 2.63 17.80
N ASN A 222 7.66 3.20 16.80
CA ASN A 222 8.98 2.75 16.38
C ASN A 222 10.08 3.06 17.40
N GLU A 223 9.86 4.02 18.31
CA GLU A 223 10.79 4.34 19.40
C GLU A 223 10.99 3.16 20.35
N ASP A 224 9.92 2.38 20.61
CA ASP A 224 9.94 1.24 21.51
C ASP A 224 10.72 0.03 20.94
N VAL A 225 10.84 -0.03 19.61
CA VAL A 225 11.48 -1.14 18.89
C VAL A 225 12.92 -0.84 18.52
N ILE A 226 13.22 0.40 18.14
CA ILE A 226 14.56 0.83 17.70
C ILE A 226 15.49 1.04 18.90
N GLY A 227 14.92 1.29 20.09
CA GLY A 227 15.67 1.48 21.33
C GLY A 227 16.48 2.77 21.28
N ILE A 228 15.97 3.82 21.90
CA ILE A 228 16.81 4.97 22.24
C ILE A 228 17.70 4.51 23.41
N ASP A 229 18.90 4.03 23.11
CA ASP A 229 19.99 4.04 24.08
C ASP A 229 20.29 5.52 24.40
N LEU A 230 19.63 6.06 25.43
CA LEU A 230 19.97 7.33 26.08
C LEU A 230 21.25 7.18 26.92
#